data_AF-A0AAP0SCI3-F1
#
_entry.id   AF-A0AAP0SCI3-F1
#
_cell.length_a   1.000
_cell.length_b   1.000
_cell.length_c   1.000
_cell.angle_alpha   90.00
_cell.angle_beta   90.00
_cell.angle_gamma   90.00
#
_symmetry.space_group_name_H-M   'P 1'
#
loop_
_entity.id
_entity.type
_entity.pdbx_description
1 polymer ?
#
loop_
_entity_poly.entity_id
_entity_poly.type
_entity_poly.pdbx_seq_one_letter_code
_entity_poly.pdbx_strand_id
1 'polypeptide(L)'
;MKFITLYRLLSNEYELLKKKYLQESSERKRLYNEVIEMKGNIRVFCRCRPLNQAEIENGSTCVVDFDSSHENELQIICSDSSKKQFKFDHVFKPEDNQGDLENF
;
A
#
# COMPACT_ATOMS: atom_id res chain seq x y z
N MET A 1 -17.10 16.04 -51.71
CA MET A 1 -15.80 15.37 -51.49
C MET A 1 -15.11 15.73 -50.16
N LYS A 2 -15.01 17.00 -49.73
CA LYS A 2 -14.30 17.38 -48.46
C LYS A 2 -14.82 16.67 -47.19
N PHE A 3 -16.12 16.49 -47.05
CA PHE A 3 -16.73 15.89 -45.84
C PHE A 3 -16.37 14.41 -45.66
N ILE A 4 -16.31 13.65 -46.76
CA ILE A 4 -15.93 12.23 -46.75
C ILE A 4 -14.45 12.08 -46.36
N THR A 5 -13.58 12.97 -46.87
CA THR A 5 -12.16 12.98 -46.51
C THR A 5 -11.96 13.30 -45.03
N LEU A 6 -12.68 14.29 -44.50
CA LEU A 6 -12.62 14.64 -43.08
C LEU A 6 -13.07 13.49 -42.18
N TYR A 7 -14.19 12.83 -42.51
CA TYR A 7 -14.68 11.68 -41.77
C TYR A 7 -13.67 10.52 -41.76
N ARG A 8 -13.02 10.25 -42.90
CA ARG A 8 -11.97 9.22 -42.99
C ARG A 8 -10.76 9.56 -42.13
N LEU A 9 -10.30 10.81 -42.14
CA LEU A 9 -9.18 11.25 -41.29
C LEU A 9 -9.51 11.06 -39.80
N LEU A 10 -10.69 11.53 -39.38
CA LEU A 10 -11.15 11.39 -37.99
C LEU A 10 -11.29 9.91 -37.58
N SER A 11 -11.85 9.06 -38.45
CA SER A 11 -11.96 7.62 -38.19
C SER A 11 -10.58 6.97 -38.04
N ASN A 12 -9.60 7.36 -38.86
CA ASN A 12 -8.24 6.84 -38.77
C ASN A 12 -7.54 7.30 -37.47
N GLU A 13 -7.69 8.57 -37.09
CA GLU A 13 -7.15 9.08 -35.83
C GLU A 13 -7.79 8.39 -34.61
N TYR A 14 -9.11 8.17 -34.65
CA TYR A 14 -9.83 7.44 -33.62
C TYR A 14 -9.31 6.01 -33.47
N GLU A 15 -9.17 5.26 -34.56
CA GLU A 15 -8.65 3.89 -34.51
C GLU A 15 -7.19 3.83 -34.05
N LEU A 16 -6.37 4.80 -34.46
CA LEU A 16 -4.99 4.91 -33.97
C LEU A 16 -4.95 5.20 -32.46
N LEU A 17 -5.77 6.13 -31.98
CA LEU A 17 -5.85 6.49 -30.56
C LEU A 17 -6.35 5.30 -29.74
N LYS A 18 -7.40 4.62 -30.20
CA LYS A 18 -7.94 3.41 -29.58
C LYS A 18 -6.89 2.31 -29.49
N LYS A 19 -6.12 2.08 -30.55
CA LYS A 19 -5.01 1.11 -30.55
C LYS A 19 -3.94 1.47 -29.51
N LYS A 20 -3.52 2.74 -29.46
CA LYS A 20 -2.52 3.21 -28.48
C LYS A 20 -3.03 3.07 -27.04
N TYR A 21 -4.28 3.42 -26.78
CA TYR A 21 -4.90 3.27 -25.47
C TYR A 21 -4.95 1.80 -25.02
N LEU A 22 -5.35 0.88 -25.90
CA LEU A 22 -5.38 -0.54 -25.58
C LEU A 22 -3.98 -1.09 -25.28
N GLN A 23 -2.98 -0.66 -26.05
CA GLN A 23 -1.59 -1.03 -25.80
C GLN A 23 -1.10 -0.50 -24.45
N GLU A 24 -1.31 0.79 -24.15
CA GLU A 24 -0.94 1.38 -22.86
C GLU A 24 -1.65 0.68 -21.71
N SER A 25 -2.97 0.43 -21.83
CA SER A 25 -3.74 -0.25 -20.79
C SER A 25 -3.25 -1.68 -20.52
N SER A 26 -2.79 -2.39 -21.56
CA SER A 26 -2.19 -3.72 -21.42
C SER A 26 -0.84 -3.65 -20.70
N GLU A 27 0.02 -2.72 -21.11
CA GLU A 27 1.33 -2.52 -20.49
C GLU A 27 1.20 -2.06 -19.03
N ARG A 28 0.26 -1.15 -18.73
CA ARG A 28 -0.03 -0.72 -17.37
C ARG A 28 -0.42 -1.91 -16.49
N LYS A 29 -1.29 -2.80 -16.99
CA LYS A 29 -1.68 -4.01 -16.24
C LYS A 29 -0.50 -4.97 -16.04
N ARG A 30 0.34 -5.16 -17.05
CA ARG A 30 1.54 -6.00 -16.97
C ARG A 30 2.51 -5.46 -15.93
N LEU A 31 2.89 -4.19 -16.04
CA LEU A 31 3.81 -3.53 -15.11
C LEU A 31 3.26 -3.51 -13.68
N TYR A 32 1.96 -3.27 -13.52
CA TYR A 32 1.31 -3.32 -12.21
C TYR A 32 1.44 -4.70 -11.56
N ASN A 33 1.19 -5.77 -12.32
CA ASN A 33 1.35 -7.14 -11.83
C ASN A 33 2.81 -7.47 -11.51
N GLU A 34 3.76 -7.08 -12.38
CA GLU A 34 5.19 -7.25 -12.13
C GLU A 34 5.62 -6.56 -10.82
N VAL A 35 5.11 -5.35 -10.56
CA VAL A 35 5.36 -4.63 -9.29
C VAL A 35 4.78 -5.39 -8.10
N ILE A 36 3.57 -5.94 -8.19
CA ILE A 36 2.97 -6.75 -7.12
C ILE A 36 3.82 -8.00 -6.86
N GLU A 37 4.18 -8.74 -7.90
CA GLU A 37 4.96 -9.97 -7.78
C GLU A 37 6.34 -9.69 -7.17
N MET A 38 7.00 -8.60 -7.57
CA MET A 38 8.27 -8.15 -6.98
C MET A 38 8.14 -7.75 -5.52
N LYS A 39 7.02 -7.11 -5.13
CA LYS A 39 6.73 -6.80 -3.72
C LYS A 39 6.37 -8.06 -2.90
N GLY A 40 6.03 -9.15 -3.57
CA GLY A 40 5.51 -10.37 -2.96
C GLY A 40 3.98 -10.43 -3.02
N ASN A 41 3.48 -11.58 -3.50
CA ASN A 41 2.05 -11.83 -3.66
C ASN A 41 1.29 -11.90 -2.32
N ILE A 42 2.00 -12.22 -1.24
CA ILE A 42 1.47 -12.23 0.13
C ILE A 42 2.19 -11.12 0.89
N ARG A 43 1.42 -10.19 1.45
CA ARG A 43 1.93 -9.11 2.30
C ARG A 43 1.34 -9.25 3.70
N VAL A 44 2.16 -9.10 4.71
CA VAL A 44 1.79 -9.12 6.12
C VAL A 44 2.08 -7.76 6.71
N PHE A 45 1.01 -7.08 7.11
CA PHE A 45 1.09 -5.79 7.79
C PHE A 45 0.77 -5.96 9.27
N CYS A 46 1.43 -5.17 10.12
CA CYS A 46 1.06 -5.05 11.52
C CYS A 46 0.45 -3.68 11.77
N ARG A 47 -0.67 -3.60 12.51
CA ARG A 47 -1.23 -2.34 12.99
C ARG A 47 -1.34 -2.37 14.51
N CYS A 48 -0.62 -1.48 15.16
CA CYS A 48 -0.72 -1.27 16.59
C CYS A 48 -1.86 -0.28 16.88
N ARG A 49 -2.92 -0.74 17.57
CA ARG A 49 -4.04 0.12 17.95
C ARG A 49 -3.60 1.05 19.12
N PRO A 50 -3.98 2.34 19.10
CA PRO A 50 -3.84 3.20 20.28
C PRO A 50 -4.71 2.71 21.44
N LEU A 51 -4.22 2.84 22.66
CA LEU A 51 -4.99 2.55 23.88
C LEU A 51 -6.22 3.45 23.94
N ASN A 52 -7.34 2.89 24.38
CA ASN A 52 -8.55 3.66 24.64
C ASN A 52 -8.53 4.25 26.05
N GLN A 53 -9.45 5.17 26.33
CA GLN A 53 -9.49 5.89 27.60
C GLN A 53 -9.63 4.97 28.83
N ALA A 54 -10.48 3.95 28.76
CA ALA A 54 -10.68 3.02 29.87
C ALA A 54 -9.44 2.15 30.14
N GLU A 55 -8.69 1.78 29.10
CA GLU A 55 -7.43 1.03 29.24
C GLU A 55 -6.37 1.87 29.95
N ILE A 56 -6.28 3.16 29.61
CA ILE A 56 -5.38 4.11 30.25
C ILE A 56 -5.77 4.32 31.72
N GLU A 57 -7.06 4.52 32.01
CA GLU A 57 -7.58 4.68 33.39
C GLU A 57 -7.32 3.44 34.26
N ASN A 58 -7.32 2.25 33.66
CA ASN A 58 -6.97 1.00 34.32
C ASN A 58 -5.45 0.75 34.43
N GLY A 59 -4.61 1.70 34.01
CA GLY A 59 -3.14 1.61 34.12
C GLY A 59 -2.48 0.72 33.07
N SER A 60 -3.14 0.45 31.95
CA SER A 60 -2.55 -0.32 30.84
C SER A 60 -1.46 0.50 30.13
N THR A 61 -0.38 -0.16 29.71
CA THR A 61 0.74 0.46 28.98
C THR A 61 1.02 -0.26 27.67
N CYS A 62 1.57 0.46 26.69
CA CYS A 62 2.05 -0.16 25.46
C CYS A 62 3.25 -1.07 25.77
N VAL A 63 3.21 -2.30 25.26
CA VAL A 63 4.32 -3.27 25.36
C VAL A 63 5.15 -3.35 24.09
N VAL A 64 4.80 -2.56 23.08
CA VAL A 64 5.47 -2.52 21.78
C VAL A 64 6.47 -1.39 21.76
N ASP A 65 7.69 -1.71 21.36
CA ASP A 65 8.82 -0.81 21.15
C ASP A 65 9.09 -0.71 19.65
N PHE A 66 9.17 0.51 19.13
CA PHE A 66 9.40 0.79 17.71
C PHE A 66 10.80 1.35 17.53
N ASP A 67 11.68 0.57 16.92
CA ASP A 67 13.05 1.00 16.65
C ASP A 67 13.07 2.02 15.51
N SER A 68 13.51 3.25 15.79
CA SER A 68 13.64 4.30 14.78
C SER A 68 14.58 3.95 13.62
N SER A 69 15.48 2.98 13.80
CA SER A 69 16.39 2.51 12.76
C SER A 69 15.75 1.49 11.80
N HIS A 70 14.60 0.93 12.16
CA HIS A 70 13.94 -0.17 11.45
C HIS A 70 12.41 0.02 11.36
N GLU A 71 11.94 0.74 10.34
CA GLU A 71 10.51 1.07 10.15
C GLU A 71 9.58 -0.14 9.94
N ASN A 72 10.13 -1.28 9.55
CA ASN A 72 9.39 -2.51 9.22
C ASN A 72 9.38 -3.55 10.35
N GLU A 73 9.90 -3.18 11.51
CA GLU A 73 10.12 -4.09 12.62
C GLU A 73 9.51 -3.52 13.91
N LEU A 74 9.04 -4.41 14.77
CA LEU A 74 8.57 -4.06 16.10
C LEU A 74 9.09 -5.06 17.11
N GLN A 75 9.27 -4.60 18.35
CA GLN A 75 9.69 -5.45 19.45
C GLN A 75 8.60 -5.48 20.53
N ILE A 76 8.24 -6.67 20.99
CA ILE A 76 7.35 -6.84 22.14
C ILE A 76 8.22 -7.05 23.38
N ILE A 77 8.06 -6.16 24.36
CA ILE A 77 8.68 -6.27 25.68
C ILE A 77 7.78 -7.17 26.54
N CYS A 78 8.28 -8.35 26.86
CA CYS A 78 7.57 -9.33 27.68
C CYS A 78 7.73 -9.02 29.18
N SER A 79 6.87 -9.59 30.02
CA SER A 79 6.90 -9.36 31.48
C SER A 79 8.20 -9.83 32.16
N ASP A 80 8.91 -10.77 31.55
CA ASP A 80 10.23 -11.25 31.97
C ASP A 80 11.38 -10.35 31.47
N SER A 81 11.07 -9.16 30.94
CA SER A 81 12.01 -8.23 30.28
C SER A 81 12.68 -8.78 29.02
N SER A 82 12.26 -9.96 28.53
CA SER A 82 12.70 -10.45 27.23
C SER A 82 12.08 -9.62 26.11
N LYS A 83 12.84 -9.41 25.03
CA LYS A 83 12.37 -8.72 23.83
C LYS A 83 12.17 -9.72 22.70
N LYS A 84 11.00 -9.68 22.07
CA LYS A 84 10.69 -10.49 20.88
C LYS A 84 10.51 -9.59 19.67
N GLN A 85 11.39 -9.74 18.69
CA GLN A 85 11.38 -8.95 17.46
C GLN A 85 10.56 -9.64 16.39
N PHE A 86 9.74 -8.85 15.69
CA PHE A 86 8.92 -9.28 14.57
C PHE A 86 9.14 -8.35 13.38
N LYS A 87 9.10 -8.93 12.19
CA LYS A 87 9.32 -8.23 10.92
C LYS A 87 8.11 -8.39 10.02
N PHE A 88 7.73 -7.29 9.37
CA PHE A 88 6.55 -7.18 8.53
C PHE A 88 6.88 -6.42 7.23
N ASP A 89 5.94 -6.45 6.28
CA ASP A 89 6.02 -5.60 5.08
C ASP A 89 5.85 -4.13 5.42
N HIS A 90 5.06 -3.83 6.46
CA HIS A 90 4.97 -2.52 7.10
C HIS A 90 4.38 -2.65 8.50
N VAL A 91 4.77 -1.72 9.39
CA VAL A 91 4.25 -1.63 10.76
C VAL A 91 3.62 -0.25 10.95
N PHE A 92 2.30 -0.24 11.12
CA PHE A 92 1.56 0.97 11.47
C PHE A 92 1.55 1.17 12.98
N LYS A 93 2.03 2.32 13.41
CA LYS A 93 2.11 2.75 14.81
C LYS A 93 0.75 3.25 15.31
N PRO A 94 0.59 3.41 16.64
CA PRO A 94 -0.65 3.93 17.22
C PRO A 94 -1.07 5.31 16.70
N GLU A 95 -0.12 6.11 16.24
CA GLU A 95 -0.34 7.46 15.71
C GLU A 95 -0.82 7.46 14.25
N ASP A 96 -0.67 6.34 13.53
CA ASP A 96 -1.03 6.24 12.12
C ASP A 96 -2.55 6.16 11.95
N ASN A 97 -3.06 7.00 11.07
CA ASN A 97 -4.50 7.16 10.87
C ASN A 97 -5.01 6.21 9.77
N GLN A 98 -6.32 6.16 9.61
CA GLN A 98 -6.97 5.29 8.62
C GLN A 98 -6.53 5.61 7.17
N GLY A 99 -6.31 6.87 6.84
CA GLY A 99 -5.82 7.29 5.53
C GLY A 99 -4.40 6.81 5.24
N ASP A 100 -3.54 6.71 6.25
CA ASP A 100 -2.18 6.18 6.09
C ASP A 100 -2.22 4.69 5.72
N LEU A 101 -3.20 3.94 6.25
CA LEU A 101 -3.42 2.53 5.91
C LEU A 101 -4.02 2.35 4.51
N GLU A 102 -4.92 3.24 4.09
CA GLU A 102 -5.62 3.13 2.80
C GLU A 102 -4.74 3.49 1.59
N ASN A 103 -3.68 4.27 1.81
CA ASN A 103 -2.80 4.75 0.74
C ASN A 103 -1.55 3.86 0.51
N PHE A 104 -1.47 2.68 1.14
CA PHE A 104 -0.31 1.76 1.09
C PHE A 104 -0.52 0.52 0.20
#